data_AF-A0A9P5RRL8-F1
#
_entry.id   AF-A0A9P5RRL8-F1
#
_cell.length_a   1.000
_cell.length_b   1.000
_cell.length_c   1.000
_cell.angle_alpha   90.00
_cell.angle_beta   90.00
_cell.angle_gamma   90.00
#
_symmetry.space_group_name_H-M   'P 1'
#
loop_
_entity.id
_entity.type
_entity.pdbx_description
1 polymer ?
#
loop_
_entity_poly.entity_id
_entity_poly.type
_entity_poly.pdbx_seq_one_letter_code
_entity_poly.pdbx_strand_id
1 'polypeptide(L)'
;HVPSLEIWELEHAIEASSSRTMAELRQELSENCSNLKGVVFVDNNSNHISEYLDHVFRRLECCTFPYCSFGSAVLLSLLVHQASLTTIVMIEPKVISLYVDDETPSSQMLIGLILRSCRRLKILSIKGHVMDVDYLEDQEVVCEGLQELRVCFRGLNIPAAINNCLVRLASMKTLSTSLNATDEFHKDDESIELRICHQLMRFKKLKTVWLGTRDYYLPTQ
;
A
#
# COMPACT_ATOMS: atom_id res chain seq x y z
N HIS A 1 -19.75 15.60 -18.89
CA HIS A 1 -18.60 15.41 -19.80
C HIS A 1 -17.38 16.15 -19.25
N VAL A 2 -16.39 15.44 -18.69
CA VAL A 2 -15.16 16.02 -18.12
C VAL A 2 -13.96 15.14 -18.55
N PRO A 3 -13.50 15.27 -19.80
CA PRO A 3 -12.55 14.32 -20.40
C PRO A 3 -11.15 14.42 -19.78
N SER A 4 -10.84 15.53 -19.11
CA SER A 4 -9.60 15.74 -18.37
C SER A 4 -9.66 15.24 -16.92
N LEU A 5 -10.77 14.64 -16.48
CA LEU A 5 -10.87 14.09 -15.13
C LEU A 5 -9.98 12.86 -15.00
N GLU A 6 -8.93 12.96 -14.18
CA GLU A 6 -7.99 11.86 -13.92
C GLU A 6 -8.27 11.15 -12.60
N ILE A 7 -8.75 11.88 -11.60
CA ILE A 7 -9.06 11.39 -10.26
C ILE A 7 -10.47 11.84 -9.90
N TRP A 8 -11.29 10.90 -9.42
CA TRP A 8 -12.64 11.21 -8.94
C TRP A 8 -12.72 10.99 -7.43
N GLU A 9 -13.13 12.02 -6.70
CA GLU A 9 -13.44 11.95 -5.27
C GLU A 9 -14.92 11.62 -5.06
N LEU A 10 -15.18 10.54 -4.31
CA LEU A 10 -16.48 10.00 -4.00
C LEU A 10 -16.77 10.22 -2.51
N GLU A 11 -17.50 11.29 -2.22
CA GLU A 11 -17.90 11.65 -0.85
C GLU A 11 -18.97 10.72 -0.28
N HIS A 12 -19.95 10.39 -1.12
CA HIS A 12 -21.05 9.50 -0.79
C HIS A 12 -21.22 8.50 -1.93
N ALA A 13 -21.14 7.22 -1.61
CA ALA A 13 -21.64 6.21 -2.51
C ALA A 13 -23.12 6.51 -2.74
N ILE A 14 -23.51 6.62 -4.00
CA ILE A 14 -24.92 6.51 -4.35
C ILE A 14 -25.31 5.12 -3.84
N GLU A 15 -26.24 5.03 -2.89
CA GLU A 15 -26.76 3.73 -2.40
C GLU A 15 -26.92 2.85 -3.62
N ALA A 16 -26.12 1.78 -3.73
CA ALA A 16 -25.92 1.07 -4.98
C ALA A 16 -27.26 0.49 -5.43
N SER A 17 -28.00 1.27 -6.22
CA SER A 17 -29.46 1.10 -6.29
C SER A 17 -29.81 -0.08 -7.19
N SER A 18 -28.84 -0.58 -7.95
CA SER A 18 -28.84 -1.87 -8.64
C SER A 18 -27.51 -2.05 -9.40
N SER A 19 -27.19 -3.29 -9.79
CA SER A 19 -26.11 -3.56 -10.74
C SER A 19 -26.26 -2.83 -12.08
N ARG A 20 -27.51 -2.50 -12.47
CA ARG A 20 -27.81 -1.73 -13.68
C ARG A 20 -27.29 -0.29 -13.57
N THR A 21 -27.50 0.37 -12.44
CA THR A 21 -27.02 1.74 -12.21
C THR A 21 -25.49 1.82 -12.31
N MET A 22 -24.78 0.83 -11.76
CA MET A 22 -23.31 0.77 -11.87
C MET A 22 -22.82 0.52 -13.30
N ALA A 23 -23.56 -0.27 -14.09
CA ALA A 23 -23.24 -0.49 -15.49
C ALA A 23 -23.45 0.77 -16.35
N GLU A 24 -24.54 1.51 -16.10
CA GLU A 24 -24.83 2.79 -16.75
C GLU A 24 -23.75 3.82 -16.39
N LEU A 25 -23.39 3.95 -15.10
CA LEU A 25 -22.31 4.83 -14.65
C LEU A 25 -20.97 4.48 -15.29
N ARG A 26 -20.61 3.18 -15.35
CA ARG A 26 -19.39 2.72 -16.03
C ARG A 26 -19.37 3.17 -17.48
N GLN A 27 -20.49 3.02 -18.20
CA GLN A 27 -20.59 3.41 -19.59
C GLN A 27 -20.38 4.92 -19.72
N GLU A 28 -21.08 5.72 -18.92
CA GLU A 28 -20.96 7.17 -18.92
C GLU A 28 -19.52 7.63 -18.66
N LEU A 29 -18.84 7.08 -17.65
CA LEU A 29 -17.44 7.41 -17.36
C LEU A 29 -16.51 7.03 -18.51
N SER A 30 -16.76 5.89 -19.17
CA SER A 30 -15.93 5.46 -20.29
C SER A 30 -16.06 6.37 -21.52
N GLU A 31 -17.24 6.94 -21.74
CA GLU A 31 -17.53 7.85 -22.86
C GLU A 31 -17.09 9.28 -22.55
N ASN A 32 -17.23 9.72 -21.30
CA ASN A 32 -17.09 11.12 -20.90
C ASN A 32 -15.80 11.45 -20.14
N CYS A 33 -15.13 10.44 -19.59
CA CYS A 33 -14.01 10.56 -18.65
C CYS A 33 -12.91 9.52 -18.98
N SER A 34 -12.49 9.44 -20.25
CA SER A 34 -11.55 8.41 -20.73
C SER A 34 -10.17 8.42 -20.05
N ASN A 35 -9.82 9.51 -19.37
CA ASN A 35 -8.56 9.66 -18.63
C ASN A 35 -8.67 9.33 -17.14
N LEU A 36 -9.85 8.91 -16.66
CA LEU A 36 -10.08 8.57 -15.26
C LEU A 36 -9.28 7.32 -14.89
N LYS A 37 -8.30 7.51 -14.00
CA LYS A 37 -7.34 6.48 -13.57
C LYS A 37 -7.27 6.35 -12.05
N GLY A 38 -7.81 7.32 -11.32
CA GLY A 38 -7.78 7.37 -9.87
C GLY A 38 -9.15 7.56 -9.25
N VAL A 39 -9.31 7.02 -8.05
CA VAL A 39 -10.47 7.26 -7.21
C VAL A 39 -10.04 7.53 -5.77
N VAL A 40 -10.75 8.44 -5.11
CA VAL A 40 -10.63 8.72 -3.68
C VAL A 40 -11.99 8.47 -3.05
N PHE A 41 -12.10 7.45 -2.21
CA PHE A 41 -13.29 7.18 -1.42
C PHE A 41 -13.19 7.90 -0.07
N VAL A 42 -14.21 8.68 0.26
CA VAL A 42 -14.39 9.26 1.61
C VAL A 42 -15.32 8.38 2.44
N ASP A 43 -16.20 7.61 1.79
CA ASP A 43 -17.06 6.60 2.42
C ASP A 43 -16.21 5.54 3.14
N ASN A 44 -16.67 5.09 4.31
CA ASN A 44 -16.05 4.02 5.09
C ASN A 44 -16.74 2.65 4.91
N ASN A 45 -17.80 2.59 4.10
CA ASN A 45 -18.51 1.36 3.81
C ASN A 45 -17.73 0.49 2.81
N SER A 46 -17.13 -0.58 3.33
CA SER A 46 -16.34 -1.54 2.54
C SER A 46 -17.13 -2.15 1.37
N ASN A 47 -18.44 -2.41 1.52
CA ASN A 47 -19.26 -3.00 0.46
C ASN A 47 -19.41 -2.03 -0.71
N HIS A 48 -19.69 -0.76 -0.42
CA HIS A 48 -19.78 0.27 -1.46
C HIS A 48 -18.45 0.41 -2.20
N ILE A 49 -17.34 0.52 -1.47
CA ILE A 49 -16.01 0.63 -2.09
C ILE A 49 -15.75 -0.57 -3.01
N SER A 50 -16.02 -1.81 -2.55
CA SER A 50 -15.85 -3.01 -3.38
C SER A 50 -16.72 -2.99 -4.63
N GLU A 51 -18.00 -2.63 -4.53
CA GLU A 51 -18.92 -2.60 -5.66
C GLU A 51 -18.49 -1.58 -6.72
N TYR A 52 -18.05 -0.39 -6.31
CA TYR A 52 -17.53 0.61 -7.23
C TYR A 52 -16.24 0.13 -7.92
N LEU A 53 -15.31 -0.46 -7.15
CA LEU A 53 -14.07 -1.01 -7.70
C LEU A 53 -14.34 -2.12 -8.73
N ASP A 54 -15.29 -3.00 -8.46
CA ASP A 54 -15.61 -4.14 -9.35
C ASP A 54 -16.37 -3.73 -10.61
N HIS A 55 -17.31 -2.79 -10.48
CA HIS A 55 -18.29 -2.54 -11.52
C HIS A 55 -18.08 -1.25 -12.29
N VAL A 56 -17.51 -0.22 -11.68
CA VAL A 56 -17.45 1.13 -12.27
C VAL A 56 -16.11 1.37 -12.97
N PHE A 57 -14.99 1.08 -12.30
CA PHE A 57 -13.68 1.45 -12.82
C PHE A 57 -13.11 0.41 -13.79
N ARG A 58 -12.29 0.85 -14.74
CA ARG A 58 -11.51 -0.02 -15.64
C ARG A 58 -10.04 0.38 -15.56
N ARG A 59 -9.16 -0.60 -15.35
CA ARG A 59 -7.70 -0.40 -15.33
C ARG A 59 -7.28 0.71 -14.36
N LEU A 60 -7.85 0.70 -13.15
CA LEU A 60 -7.56 1.68 -12.12
C LEU A 60 -6.05 1.70 -11.79
N GLU A 61 -5.45 2.88 -11.73
CA GLU A 61 -4.03 3.07 -11.41
C GLU A 61 -3.81 3.56 -9.97
N CYS A 62 -4.76 4.34 -9.43
CA CYS A 62 -4.69 4.93 -8.10
C CYS A 62 -5.99 4.68 -7.30
N CYS A 63 -5.87 4.20 -6.07
CA CYS A 63 -7.01 4.04 -5.17
C CYS A 63 -6.67 4.57 -3.78
N THR A 64 -7.50 5.49 -3.29
CA THR A 64 -7.42 6.01 -1.92
C THR A 64 -8.72 5.73 -1.19
N PHE A 65 -8.66 5.18 0.03
CA PHE A 65 -9.87 4.88 0.82
C PHE A 65 -9.55 4.82 2.33
N PRO A 66 -10.54 4.92 3.23
CA PRO A 66 -10.29 4.84 4.67
C PRO A 66 -9.84 3.45 5.09
N TYR A 67 -8.82 3.37 5.93
CA TYR A 67 -8.24 2.10 6.41
C TYR A 67 -9.27 1.18 7.07
N CYS A 68 -10.22 1.74 7.82
CA CYS A 68 -11.30 0.96 8.45
C CYS A 68 -12.24 0.25 7.46
N SER A 69 -12.21 0.63 6.18
CA SER A 69 -12.97 -0.02 5.11
C SER A 69 -12.18 -1.16 4.47
N PHE A 70 -10.91 -1.33 4.81
CA PHE A 70 -10.08 -2.38 4.24
C PHE A 70 -10.48 -3.74 4.80
N GLY A 71 -10.96 -4.61 3.92
CA GLY A 71 -11.33 -5.98 4.24
C GLY A 71 -11.24 -6.86 3.00
N SER A 72 -11.62 -8.13 3.13
CA SER A 72 -11.52 -9.11 2.05
C SER A 72 -12.25 -8.69 0.77
N ALA A 73 -13.43 -8.07 0.90
CA ALA A 73 -14.20 -7.58 -0.26
C ALA A 73 -13.39 -6.51 -1.03
N VAL A 74 -12.95 -5.45 -0.36
CA VAL A 74 -12.14 -4.39 -0.97
C VAL A 74 -10.83 -4.93 -1.53
N LEU A 75 -10.17 -5.86 -0.85
CA LEU A 75 -8.96 -6.52 -1.38
C LEU A 75 -9.25 -7.22 -2.71
N LEU A 76 -10.27 -8.07 -2.76
CA LEU A 76 -10.60 -8.83 -3.97
C LEU A 76 -10.91 -7.88 -5.13
N SER A 77 -11.66 -6.81 -4.87
CA SER A 77 -11.96 -5.80 -5.89
C SER A 77 -10.73 -5.00 -6.33
N LEU A 78 -9.78 -4.71 -5.44
CA LEU A 78 -8.47 -4.15 -5.83
C LEU A 78 -7.69 -5.11 -6.72
N LEU A 79 -7.71 -6.41 -6.41
CA LEU A 79 -6.97 -7.42 -7.18
C LEU A 79 -7.49 -7.59 -8.61
N VAL A 80 -8.74 -7.23 -8.90
CA VAL A 80 -9.25 -7.09 -10.29
C VAL A 80 -8.41 -6.10 -11.10
N HIS A 81 -7.84 -5.08 -10.45
CA HIS A 81 -7.00 -4.05 -11.06
C HIS A 81 -5.49 -4.26 -10.86
N GLN A 82 -5.06 -5.44 -10.38
CA GLN A 82 -3.64 -5.71 -10.06
C GLN A 82 -2.65 -5.42 -11.22
N ALA A 83 -3.11 -5.55 -12.46
CA ALA A 83 -2.30 -5.32 -13.67
C ALA A 83 -2.12 -3.83 -14.02
N SER A 84 -2.90 -2.93 -13.41
CA SER A 84 -2.82 -1.48 -13.63
C SER A 84 -2.49 -0.69 -12.36
N LEU A 85 -2.82 -1.20 -11.18
CA LEU A 85 -2.61 -0.50 -9.91
C LEU A 85 -1.13 -0.15 -9.70
N THR A 86 -0.90 1.14 -9.50
CA THR A 86 0.41 1.72 -9.15
C THR A 86 0.41 2.37 -7.78
N THR A 87 -0.74 2.79 -7.27
CA THR A 87 -0.85 3.53 -6.02
C THR A 87 -2.04 3.03 -5.21
N ILE A 88 -1.78 2.63 -3.97
CA ILE A 88 -2.81 2.34 -2.96
C ILE A 88 -2.49 3.19 -1.73
N VAL A 89 -3.47 3.99 -1.30
CA VAL A 89 -3.37 4.84 -0.11
C VAL A 89 -4.53 4.55 0.81
N MET A 90 -4.23 4.05 2.00
CA MET A 90 -5.21 3.86 3.05
C MET A 90 -5.08 5.02 4.03
N ILE A 91 -6.13 5.83 4.14
CA ILE A 91 -6.16 6.99 5.04
C ILE A 91 -6.71 6.59 6.40
N GLU A 92 -6.04 7.03 7.46
CA GLU A 92 -6.55 6.85 8.81
C GLU A 92 -7.73 7.81 9.03
N PRO A 93 -8.86 7.36 9.60
CA PRO A 93 -9.94 8.27 9.96
C PRO A 93 -9.42 9.31 10.96
N LYS A 94 -9.83 10.58 10.79
CA LYS A 94 -9.36 11.73 11.60
C LYS A 94 -9.63 11.59 13.12
N VAL A 95 -10.39 10.58 13.55
CA VAL A 95 -10.74 10.35 14.95
C VAL A 95 -9.71 9.42 15.58
N ILE A 96 -8.79 10.07 16.30
CA ILE A 96 -7.61 9.56 16.97
C ILE A 96 -7.99 8.45 17.97
N SER A 97 -7.45 7.25 17.76
CA SER A 97 -6.89 6.48 18.87
C SER A 97 -5.53 5.95 18.42
N LEU A 98 -4.49 6.58 18.97
CA LEU A 98 -3.09 6.18 18.87
C LEU A 98 -3.00 4.66 19.05
N TYR A 99 -2.57 3.95 18.00
CA TYR A 99 -2.31 2.52 18.00
C TYR A 99 -3.53 1.70 18.47
N VAL A 100 -4.57 1.60 17.64
CA VAL A 100 -5.35 0.36 17.68
C VAL A 100 -4.35 -0.70 17.27
N ASP A 101 -3.98 -1.56 18.21
CA ASP A 101 -3.18 -2.73 17.94
C ASP A 101 -4.04 -3.60 17.00
N ASP A 102 -3.93 -3.32 15.70
CA ASP A 102 -4.50 -4.13 14.64
C ASP A 102 -3.64 -5.38 14.54
N GLU A 103 -3.60 -6.12 15.65
CA GLU A 103 -2.99 -7.43 15.78
C GLU A 103 -3.77 -8.49 15.01
N THR A 104 -4.80 -8.09 14.25
CA THR A 104 -5.61 -9.05 13.53
C THR A 104 -4.72 -9.68 12.46
N PRO A 105 -4.44 -11.00 12.53
CA PRO A 105 -3.61 -11.67 11.52
C PRO A 105 -4.18 -11.52 10.11
N SER A 106 -5.47 -11.18 10.01
CA SER A 106 -6.16 -10.82 8.77
C SER A 106 -5.56 -9.62 8.06
N SER A 107 -5.28 -8.50 8.72
CA SER A 107 -4.85 -7.28 8.00
C SER A 107 -3.47 -7.45 7.36
N GLN A 108 -2.54 -8.07 8.10
CA GLN A 108 -1.22 -8.45 7.59
C GLN A 108 -1.33 -9.40 6.40
N MET A 109 -2.23 -10.40 6.49
CA MET A 109 -2.50 -11.31 5.39
C MET A 109 -2.95 -10.58 4.12
N LEU A 110 -3.92 -9.68 4.25
CA LEU A 110 -4.46 -8.92 3.14
C LEU A 110 -3.40 -8.01 2.49
N ILE A 111 -2.55 -7.35 3.30
CA ILE A 111 -1.47 -6.51 2.79
C ILE A 111 -0.38 -7.35 2.11
N GLY A 112 -0.04 -8.51 2.67
CA GLY A 112 0.85 -9.47 2.04
C GLY A 112 0.33 -9.89 0.66
N LEU A 113 -0.97 -10.14 0.51
CA LEU A 113 -1.58 -10.45 -0.78
C LEU A 113 -1.43 -9.31 -1.80
N ILE A 114 -1.60 -8.05 -1.39
CA ILE A 114 -1.33 -6.88 -2.26
C ILE A 114 0.13 -6.91 -2.75
N LEU A 115 1.08 -7.06 -1.83
CA LEU A 115 2.52 -7.07 -2.15
C LEU A 115 2.94 -8.26 -3.03
N ARG A 116 2.15 -9.35 -3.02
CA ARG A 116 2.37 -10.56 -3.82
C ARG A 116 1.66 -10.55 -5.18
N SER A 117 0.71 -9.66 -5.37
CA SER A 117 -0.17 -9.67 -6.56
C SER A 117 0.04 -8.46 -7.46
N CYS A 118 0.29 -7.29 -6.86
CA CYS A 118 0.38 -6.02 -7.58
C CYS A 118 1.80 -5.70 -8.06
N ARG A 119 2.30 -6.39 -9.10
CA ARG A 119 3.67 -6.22 -9.63
C ARG A 119 4.03 -4.79 -10.05
N ARG A 120 3.04 -3.98 -10.43
CA ARG A 120 3.23 -2.59 -10.86
C ARG A 120 3.08 -1.55 -9.75
N LEU A 121 2.82 -1.99 -8.52
CA LEU A 121 2.66 -1.12 -7.38
C LEU A 121 3.95 -0.32 -7.15
N LYS A 122 3.82 0.99 -7.11
CA LYS A 122 4.88 1.98 -6.85
C LYS A 122 4.72 2.60 -5.47
N ILE A 123 3.49 2.81 -5.03
CA ILE A 123 3.18 3.46 -3.76
C ILE A 123 2.21 2.57 -2.99
N LEU A 124 2.63 2.15 -1.80
CA LEU A 124 1.76 1.56 -0.79
C LEU A 124 1.87 2.39 0.49
N SER A 125 0.82 3.14 0.80
CA SER A 125 0.78 3.99 1.99
C SER A 125 -0.35 3.56 2.90
N ILE A 126 -0.02 2.94 4.02
CA ILE A 126 -0.96 2.49 5.04
C ILE A 126 -0.51 3.08 6.38
N LYS A 127 -0.79 4.37 6.57
CA LYS A 127 -0.39 5.08 7.80
C LYS A 127 -1.13 4.49 8.99
N GLY A 128 -0.39 4.23 10.06
CA GLY A 128 -0.93 3.61 11.29
C GLY A 128 -0.91 2.08 11.31
N HIS A 129 -0.80 1.40 10.16
CA HIS A 129 -0.71 -0.07 10.16
C HIS A 129 0.64 -0.55 10.68
N VAL A 130 0.61 -1.49 11.63
CA VAL A 130 1.80 -2.13 12.20
C VAL A 130 2.01 -3.49 11.55
N MET A 131 3.05 -3.59 10.73
CA MET A 131 3.46 -4.81 10.05
C MET A 131 4.41 -5.63 10.93
N ASP A 132 4.24 -6.95 10.92
CA ASP A 132 5.20 -7.87 11.51
C ASP A 132 6.31 -8.19 10.49
N VAL A 133 7.57 -8.08 10.91
CA VAL A 133 8.71 -8.40 10.04
C VAL A 133 8.79 -9.91 9.80
N ASP A 134 8.39 -10.73 10.78
CA ASP A 134 8.35 -12.19 10.65
C ASP A 134 7.41 -12.56 9.50
N TYR A 135 6.23 -11.94 9.47
CA TYR A 135 5.25 -12.14 8.41
C TYR A 135 5.80 -11.72 7.04
N LEU A 136 6.45 -10.55 6.94
CA LEU A 136 7.00 -10.04 5.68
C LEU A 136 8.14 -10.92 5.15
N GLU A 137 8.97 -11.46 6.03
CA GLU A 137 10.04 -12.41 5.70
C GLU A 137 9.51 -13.68 5.03
N ASP A 138 8.37 -14.17 5.49
CA ASP A 138 7.73 -15.37 4.96
C ASP A 138 7.01 -15.13 3.62
N GLN A 139 6.85 -13.87 3.19
CA GLN A 139 6.20 -13.54 1.93
C GLN A 139 7.18 -13.43 0.76
N GLU A 140 6.78 -14.02 -0.38
CA GLU A 140 7.42 -13.80 -1.68
C GLU A 140 6.92 -12.50 -2.31
N VAL A 141 7.55 -11.37 -1.97
CA VAL A 141 7.14 -10.06 -2.47
C VAL A 141 7.50 -9.90 -3.95
N VAL A 142 6.53 -9.53 -4.79
CA VAL A 142 6.71 -9.37 -6.26
C VAL A 142 6.69 -7.91 -6.73
N CYS A 143 6.48 -6.96 -5.82
CA CYS A 143 6.45 -5.52 -6.13
C CYS A 143 7.86 -4.96 -6.39
N GLU A 144 8.52 -5.41 -7.46
CA GLU A 144 9.85 -4.91 -7.87
C GLU A 144 9.86 -3.40 -8.18
N GLY A 145 8.67 -2.87 -8.51
CA GLY A 145 8.43 -1.48 -8.84
C GLY A 145 8.24 -0.54 -7.65
N LEU A 146 8.20 -1.05 -6.41
CA LEU A 146 7.82 -0.26 -5.24
C LEU A 146 8.85 0.85 -4.97
N GLN A 147 8.36 2.09 -4.89
CA GLN A 147 9.13 3.31 -4.67
C GLN A 147 8.84 3.94 -3.32
N GLU A 148 7.62 3.78 -2.82
CA GLU A 148 7.19 4.33 -1.54
C GLU A 148 6.45 3.27 -0.73
N LEU A 149 6.91 3.08 0.51
CA LEU A 149 6.27 2.22 1.49
C LEU A 149 6.06 3.01 2.79
N ARG A 150 4.81 3.20 3.21
CA ARG A 150 4.48 3.82 4.50
C ARG A 150 3.75 2.82 5.38
N VAL A 151 4.46 2.23 6.33
CA VAL A 151 3.94 1.29 7.34
C VAL A 151 4.74 1.43 8.63
N CYS A 152 4.16 1.12 9.78
CA CYS A 152 4.92 0.88 10.99
C CYS A 152 5.42 -0.57 11.02
N PHE A 153 6.49 -0.84 11.75
CA PHE A 153 6.92 -2.21 12.04
C PHE A 153 6.82 -2.50 13.54
N ARG A 154 6.34 -3.69 13.87
CA ARG A 154 6.31 -4.17 15.25
C ARG A 154 7.72 -4.18 15.84
N GLY A 155 7.86 -3.70 17.07
CA GLY A 155 9.16 -3.54 17.74
C GLY A 155 9.99 -2.33 17.28
N LEU A 156 9.54 -1.56 16.27
CA LEU A 156 10.22 -0.36 15.78
C LEU A 156 9.39 0.90 16.03
N ASN A 157 9.10 1.21 17.30
CA ASN A 157 8.29 2.36 17.72
C ASN A 157 9.10 3.46 18.45
N ILE A 158 10.37 3.20 18.76
CA ILE A 158 11.23 4.16 19.45
C ILE A 158 11.93 5.04 18.39
N PRO A 159 11.85 6.38 18.47
CA PRO A 159 12.49 7.28 17.50
C PRO A 159 13.98 7.02 17.29
N ALA A 160 14.72 6.65 18.35
CA ALA A 160 16.13 6.28 18.26
C ALA A 160 16.35 5.01 17.43
N ALA A 161 15.55 3.96 17.66
CA ALA A 161 15.61 2.72 16.89
C ALA A 161 15.24 2.95 15.42
N ILE A 162 14.21 3.76 15.15
CA ILE A 162 13.83 4.17 13.79
C ILE A 162 15.00 4.88 13.09
N ASN A 163 15.62 5.87 13.74
CA ASN A 163 16.76 6.58 13.16
C ASN A 163 17.95 5.64 12.90
N ASN A 164 18.25 4.72 13.83
CA ASN A 164 19.31 3.72 13.64
C ASN A 164 19.03 2.81 12.44
N CYS A 165 17.79 2.34 12.30
CA CYS A 165 17.33 1.56 11.15
C CYS A 165 17.51 2.33 9.83
N LEU A 166 17.13 3.61 9.79
CA LEU A 166 17.24 4.45 8.59
C LEU A 166 18.71 4.71 8.20
N VAL A 167 19.58 5.02 9.18
CA VAL A 167 21.01 5.20 8.94
C VAL A 167 21.62 3.91 8.38
N ARG A 168 21.31 2.76 8.99
CA ARG A 168 21.79 1.46 8.54
C ARG A 168 21.31 1.12 7.12
N LEU A 169 20.02 1.30 6.84
CA LEU A 169 19.44 1.08 5.52
C LEU A 169 20.11 1.96 4.45
N ALA A 170 20.38 3.23 4.75
CA ALA A 170 21.11 4.12 3.86
C ALA A 170 22.54 3.62 3.58
N SER A 171 23.27 3.20 4.62
CA SER A 171 24.61 2.61 4.46
C SER A 171 24.59 1.34 3.61
N MET A 172 23.61 0.45 3.83
CA MET A 172 23.46 -0.77 3.04
C MET A 172 23.17 -0.48 1.57
N LYS A 173 22.31 0.49 1.26
CA LYS A 173 22.05 0.93 -0.12
C LYS A 173 23.32 1.43 -0.81
N THR A 174 24.16 2.19 -0.11
CA THR A 174 25.43 2.71 -0.66
C THR A 174 26.52 1.65 -0.85
N LEU A 175 26.51 0.58 -0.04
CA LEU A 175 27.47 -0.52 -0.15
C LEU A 175 27.05 -1.54 -1.21
N SER A 176 25.74 -1.79 -1.34
CA SER A 176 25.20 -2.76 -2.31
C SER A 176 25.41 -2.30 -3.76
N THR A 177 25.53 -1.00 -4.03
CA THR A 177 25.97 -0.49 -5.33
C THR A 177 27.43 -0.80 -5.65
N SER A 178 28.24 -1.15 -4.64
CA SER A 178 29.67 -1.43 -4.79
C SER A 178 30.02 -2.92 -4.85
N LEU A 179 29.16 -3.82 -4.35
CA LEU A 179 29.47 -5.26 -4.19
C LEU A 179 28.23 -6.12 -4.45
N ASN A 180 28.33 -7.04 -5.43
CA ASN A 180 27.35 -8.10 -5.68
C ASN A 180 27.50 -9.23 -4.64
N ALA A 181 27.26 -8.94 -3.36
CA ALA A 181 27.36 -9.93 -2.31
C ALA A 181 25.99 -10.58 -2.04
N THR A 182 25.85 -11.84 -2.46
CA THR A 182 24.84 -12.77 -1.97
C THR A 182 25.44 -13.53 -0.78
N ASP A 183 25.25 -13.01 0.43
CA ASP A 183 25.50 -13.77 1.66
C ASP A 183 24.19 -14.42 2.12
N GLU A 184 24.27 -15.68 2.54
CA GLU A 184 23.18 -16.39 3.21
C GLU A 184 23.19 -15.98 4.70
N PHE A 185 22.16 -15.26 5.13
CA PHE A 185 22.09 -14.66 6.47
C PHE A 185 21.39 -15.60 7.48
N HIS A 186 21.99 -15.76 8.67
CA HIS A 186 21.42 -16.52 9.80
C HIS A 186 20.49 -15.63 10.64
N LYS A 187 19.20 -16.01 10.76
CA LYS A 187 18.12 -15.17 11.34
C LYS A 187 18.14 -15.01 12.87
N ASP A 188 18.74 -15.94 13.62
CA ASP A 188 18.39 -16.13 15.04
C ASP A 188 19.02 -15.12 16.03
N ASP A 189 19.97 -14.28 15.60
CA ASP A 189 20.63 -13.28 16.46
C ASP A 189 20.51 -11.83 15.94
N GLU A 190 19.72 -11.59 14.89
CA GLU A 190 19.63 -10.26 14.28
C GLU A 190 18.66 -9.34 15.02
N SER A 191 19.09 -8.08 15.23
CA SER A 191 18.21 -7.05 15.76
C SER A 191 17.04 -6.77 14.81
N ILE A 192 15.88 -6.39 15.35
CA ILE A 192 14.68 -6.10 14.55
C ILE A 192 14.96 -5.05 13.45
N GLU A 193 15.81 -4.05 13.73
CA GLU A 193 16.20 -3.02 12.77
C GLU A 193 16.96 -3.61 11.59
N LEU A 194 17.86 -4.58 11.85
CA LEU A 194 18.63 -5.23 10.80
C LEU A 194 17.72 -6.06 9.89
N ARG A 195 16.81 -6.83 10.49
CA ARG A 195 15.82 -7.65 9.76
C ARG A 195 14.92 -6.79 8.88
N ILE A 196 14.42 -5.67 9.40
CA ILE A 196 13.65 -4.69 8.64
C ILE A 196 14.50 -4.11 7.50
N CYS A 197 15.77 -3.76 7.74
CA CYS A 197 16.65 -3.28 6.68
C CYS A 197 16.80 -4.32 5.55
N HIS A 198 17.03 -5.60 5.90
CA HIS A 198 17.12 -6.70 4.93
C HIS A 198 15.84 -6.83 4.09
N GLN A 199 14.66 -6.77 4.72
CA GLN A 199 13.40 -6.81 3.98
C GLN A 199 13.22 -5.60 3.07
N LEU A 200 13.53 -4.39 3.54
CA LEU A 200 13.41 -3.17 2.74
C LEU A 200 14.39 -3.15 1.55
N MET A 201 15.55 -3.79 1.68
CA MET A 201 16.53 -3.94 0.59
C MET A 201 16.01 -4.80 -0.57
N ARG A 202 15.05 -5.71 -0.34
CA ARG A 202 14.39 -6.50 -1.41
C ARG A 202 13.66 -5.60 -2.41
N PHE A 203 13.18 -4.42 -1.98
CA PHE A 203 12.59 -3.42 -2.84
C PHE A 203 13.68 -2.56 -3.50
N LYS A 204 14.16 -3.01 -4.66
CA LYS A 204 15.26 -2.37 -5.39
C LYS A 204 15.00 -0.89 -5.69
N LYS A 205 13.76 -0.53 -6.07
CA LYS A 205 13.37 0.84 -6.45
C LYS A 205 12.87 1.70 -5.29
N LEU A 206 12.93 1.23 -4.05
CA LEU A 206 12.43 1.95 -2.89
C LEU A 206 13.23 3.22 -2.65
N LYS A 207 12.54 4.35 -2.64
CA LYS A 207 13.08 5.71 -2.46
C LYS A 207 12.57 6.38 -1.21
N THR A 208 11.33 6.10 -0.83
CA THR A 208 10.69 6.74 0.32
C THR A 208 10.19 5.67 1.27
N VAL A 209 10.53 5.81 2.54
CA VAL A 209 9.98 4.98 3.62
C VAL A 209 9.43 5.86 4.73
N TRP A 210 8.31 5.44 5.30
CA TRP A 210 7.80 6.00 6.55
C TRP A 210 7.69 4.85 7.54
N LEU A 211 8.43 4.95 8.65
CA LEU A 211 8.51 3.93 9.71
C LEU A 211 7.91 4.48 11.02
N GLY A 212 6.70 5.04 10.97
CA GLY A 212 5.97 5.48 12.17
C GLY A 212 6.14 6.94 12.60
N THR A 213 7.12 7.68 12.07
CA THR A 213 7.38 9.07 12.53
C THR A 213 7.34 10.09 11.40
N ARG A 214 8.23 9.97 10.42
CA ARG A 214 8.38 10.93 9.31
C ARG A 214 8.76 10.22 8.02
N ASP A 215 8.50 10.89 6.91
CA ASP A 215 8.96 10.44 5.60
C ASP A 215 10.48 10.56 5.55
N TYR A 216 11.15 9.48 5.12
CA TYR A 216 12.58 9.43 4.92
C TYR A 216 12.89 9.07 3.47
N TYR A 217 13.86 9.79 2.90
CA TYR A 217 14.30 9.61 1.52
C TYR A 217 15.60 8.80 1.51
N LEU A 218 15.56 7.63 0.88
CA LEU A 218 16.70 6.75 0.69
C LEU A 218 17.58 7.27 -0.46
N PRO A 219 18.92 7.06 -0.39
CA PRO A 219 19.80 7.32 -1.50
C PRO A 219 19.33 6.54 -2.74
N THR A 220 19.20 7.21 -3.88
CA THR A 220 18.87 6.53 -5.14
C THR A 220 20.06 5.71 -5.62
N GLN A 221 19.81 4.44 -5.96
CA GLN A 221 20.74 3.59 -6.68
C GLN A 221 20.92 4.05 -8.13
#